data_AF-A0A7S2WCN6-F1
#
_entry.id   AF-A0A7S2WCN6-F1
#
_cell.length_a   1.000
_cell.length_b   1.000
_cell.length_c   1.000
_cell.angle_alpha   90.00
_cell.angle_beta   90.00
_cell.angle_gamma   90.00
#
_symmetry.space_group_name_H-M   'P 1'
#
loop_
_entity.id
_entity.type
_entity.pdbx_description
1 polymer ?
#
loop_
_entity_poly.entity_id
_entity_poly.type
_entity_poly.pdbx_seq_one_letter_code
_entity_poly.pdbx_strand_id
1 'polypeptide(L)'
;MDLADVHVQHYLNRQLDFFAPTLTPDLLPCLQPGVIIHLENHATISDYFFRVLRKNITVPYVLITSDADEYSPYDYVDDDLLIKWYGSNADISRLHHIKDKTKAKDKIVPFPLGLSKHHDQNRPLTKYLKLRNYTNPFRGLKGKQRWTDWATSLSQREKDSKVIDTFAEVRDVMFMKYGIIKVSHEMRTTVFNNLCNYTNSDVRSKYTPREPVSCHMDNATPHQTYIAASTYLFGFSPPGVGWDCYRTYELLLLGVIPIVVSLKSGSHGLFDGLPVIELPYGTDFTAYSTEDFLRLMRDYVTSAEFLERDFDDGWERLFLQNWRRRVLEDAGRKKEVMTDENGEEYYMAWEYKPLQPRILCSEKENCKS
;
A
#
# COMPACT_ATOMS: atom_id res chain seq x y z
N MET A 1 -14.39 8.20 -3.72
CA MET A 1 -13.56 7.78 -2.58
C MET A 1 -13.92 8.76 -1.50
N ASP A 2 -14.15 8.33 -0.25
CA ASP A 2 -14.65 9.23 0.81
C ASP A 2 -13.71 10.42 1.12
N LEU A 3 -12.52 10.47 0.53
CA LEU A 3 -11.51 11.48 0.84
C LEU A 3 -11.65 12.80 0.08
N ALA A 4 -12.45 12.88 -1.00
CA ALA A 4 -12.46 14.03 -1.90
C ALA A 4 -13.83 14.69 -2.02
N ASP A 5 -13.85 16.00 -2.29
CA ASP A 5 -15.10 16.73 -2.54
C ASP A 5 -15.53 16.65 -4.01
N VAL A 6 -14.58 16.46 -4.93
CA VAL A 6 -14.83 16.28 -6.37
C VAL A 6 -13.83 15.27 -6.95
N HIS A 7 -14.19 14.61 -8.06
CA HIS A 7 -13.29 13.68 -8.74
C HIS A 7 -13.17 13.91 -10.25
N VAL A 8 -12.11 13.43 -10.87
CA VAL A 8 -11.99 13.26 -12.32
C VAL A 8 -11.72 11.79 -12.61
N GLN A 9 -12.55 11.17 -13.45
CA GLN A 9 -12.57 9.72 -13.63
C GLN A 9 -12.33 9.31 -15.07
N HIS A 10 -11.64 8.19 -15.21
CA HIS A 10 -11.49 7.49 -16.47
C HIS A 10 -12.68 6.57 -16.70
N TYR A 11 -13.06 5.74 -15.73
CA TYR A 11 -14.09 4.71 -15.89
C TYR A 11 -15.44 5.07 -15.25
N LEU A 12 -16.52 4.51 -15.79
CA LEU A 12 -17.84 4.60 -15.17
C LEU A 12 -17.88 3.78 -13.88
N ASN A 13 -17.95 4.48 -12.76
CA ASN A 13 -18.19 3.91 -11.43
C ASN A 13 -19.35 4.64 -10.75
N ARG A 14 -20.50 3.97 -10.61
CA ARG A 14 -21.73 4.53 -10.02
C ARG A 14 -21.64 4.74 -8.50
N GLN A 15 -20.73 4.04 -7.81
CA GLN A 15 -20.60 4.19 -6.37
C GLN A 15 -19.82 5.44 -5.97
N LEU A 16 -19.04 6.03 -6.87
CA LEU A 16 -18.28 7.24 -6.60
C LEU A 16 -19.18 8.49 -6.62
N ASP A 17 -20.25 8.45 -7.40
CA ASP A 17 -21.25 9.52 -7.52
C ASP A 17 -21.94 9.87 -6.19
N PHE A 18 -21.99 8.92 -5.25
CA PHE A 18 -22.55 9.15 -3.92
C PHE A 18 -21.62 9.98 -3.01
N PHE A 19 -20.31 9.90 -3.24
CA PHE A 19 -19.32 10.48 -2.31
C PHE A 19 -18.67 11.75 -2.84
N ALA A 20 -18.50 11.86 -4.16
CA ALA A 20 -17.95 13.04 -4.80
C ALA A 20 -18.58 13.20 -6.20
N PRO A 21 -19.06 14.38 -6.60
CA PRO A 21 -19.46 14.66 -7.98
C PRO A 21 -18.25 14.72 -8.91
N THR A 22 -18.51 14.52 -10.21
CA THR A 22 -17.47 14.69 -11.24
C THR A 22 -17.15 16.16 -11.41
N LEU A 23 -15.86 16.51 -11.38
CA LEU A 23 -15.36 17.84 -11.60
C LEU A 23 -15.50 18.20 -13.09
N THR A 24 -16.47 19.05 -13.39
CA THR A 24 -16.74 19.57 -14.73
C THR A 24 -16.33 21.06 -14.81
N PRO A 25 -16.09 21.61 -16.01
CA PRO A 25 -15.70 23.01 -16.18
C PRO A 25 -16.64 24.03 -15.51
N ASP A 26 -17.94 23.76 -15.46
CA ASP A 26 -18.95 24.61 -14.84
C ASP A 26 -18.86 24.65 -13.30
N LEU A 27 -18.24 23.64 -12.66
CA LEU A 27 -18.01 23.63 -11.21
C LEU A 27 -16.79 24.46 -10.78
N LEU A 28 -15.85 24.74 -11.69
CA LEU A 28 -14.57 25.38 -11.36
C LEU A 28 -14.73 26.74 -10.66
N PRO A 29 -15.66 27.64 -11.07
CA PRO A 29 -15.88 28.91 -10.37
C PRO A 29 -16.47 28.76 -8.95
N CYS A 30 -17.05 27.61 -8.63
CA CYS A 30 -17.73 27.35 -7.36
C CYS A 30 -16.81 26.73 -6.30
N LEU A 31 -15.64 26.25 -6.69
CA LEU A 31 -14.69 25.58 -5.79
C LEU A 31 -14.29 26.49 -4.63
N GLN A 32 -14.28 25.93 -3.41
CA GLN A 32 -13.88 26.64 -2.21
C GLN A 32 -12.38 26.41 -1.90
N PRO A 33 -11.68 27.38 -1.27
CA PRO A 33 -10.27 27.20 -0.86
C PRO A 33 -10.07 26.00 0.07
N GLY A 34 -9.15 25.10 -0.28
CA GLY A 34 -8.97 23.83 0.42
C GLY A 34 -9.82 22.69 -0.15
N VAL A 35 -10.32 22.83 -1.38
CA VAL A 35 -11.03 21.74 -2.06
C VAL A 35 -10.10 20.55 -2.27
N ILE A 36 -10.62 19.36 -2.01
CA ILE A 36 -9.90 18.11 -2.19
C ILE A 36 -10.37 17.48 -3.50
N ILE A 37 -9.45 17.38 -4.45
CA ILE A 37 -9.69 16.87 -5.79
C ILE A 37 -9.04 15.49 -5.90
N HIS A 38 -9.83 14.47 -6.30
CA HIS A 38 -9.31 13.13 -6.59
C HIS A 38 -9.23 12.89 -8.09
N LEU A 39 -8.08 12.40 -8.55
CA LEU A 39 -7.86 11.94 -9.91
C LEU A 39 -7.61 10.42 -9.87
N GLU A 40 -8.29 9.68 -10.74
CA GLU A 40 -7.80 8.35 -11.10
C GLU A 40 -6.41 8.51 -11.74
N ASN A 41 -5.42 7.78 -11.23
CA ASN A 41 -4.00 7.96 -11.53
C ASN A 41 -3.64 7.39 -12.91
N HIS A 42 -4.26 7.92 -13.95
CA HIS A 42 -3.95 7.66 -15.34
C HIS A 42 -3.34 8.89 -15.99
N ALA A 43 -2.35 8.69 -16.86
CA ALA A 43 -1.70 9.77 -17.59
C ALA A 43 -2.71 10.68 -18.32
N THR A 44 -3.71 10.09 -18.97
CA THR A 44 -4.76 10.83 -19.70
C THR A 44 -5.62 11.73 -18.79
N ILE A 45 -5.96 11.25 -17.59
CA ILE A 45 -6.72 12.02 -16.59
C ILE A 45 -5.90 13.18 -16.07
N SER A 46 -4.66 12.89 -15.72
CA SER A 46 -3.75 13.89 -15.17
C SER A 46 -3.46 14.98 -16.21
N ASP A 47 -3.20 14.60 -17.46
CA ASP A 47 -3.01 15.55 -18.56
C ASP A 47 -4.26 16.42 -18.77
N TYR A 48 -5.45 15.81 -18.81
CA TYR A 48 -6.69 16.56 -18.93
C TYR A 48 -6.89 17.54 -17.77
N PHE A 49 -6.69 17.09 -16.53
CA PHE A 49 -6.80 17.95 -15.35
C PHE A 49 -5.85 19.14 -15.45
N PHE A 50 -4.55 18.93 -15.64
CA PHE A 50 -3.57 20.01 -15.63
C PHE A 50 -3.66 20.92 -16.87
N ARG A 51 -4.00 20.38 -18.05
CA ARG A 51 -4.05 21.16 -19.30
C ARG A 51 -5.37 21.89 -19.50
N VAL A 52 -6.47 21.37 -18.98
CA VAL A 52 -7.83 21.88 -19.24
C VAL A 52 -8.46 22.46 -17.97
N LEU A 53 -8.68 21.63 -16.95
CA LEU A 53 -9.44 22.06 -15.77
C LEU A 53 -8.64 23.03 -14.89
N ARG A 54 -7.38 22.68 -14.59
CA ARG A 54 -6.53 23.42 -13.66
C ARG A 54 -6.40 24.89 -14.02
N LYS A 55 -6.31 25.25 -15.31
CA LYS A 55 -6.18 26.65 -15.77
C LYS A 55 -7.29 27.58 -15.27
N ASN A 56 -8.47 27.04 -14.96
CA ASN A 56 -9.62 27.81 -14.50
C ASN A 56 -9.88 27.65 -12.99
N ILE A 57 -9.07 26.86 -12.27
CA ILE A 57 -9.11 26.79 -10.81
C ILE A 57 -8.40 28.02 -10.25
N THR A 58 -9.10 28.80 -9.42
CA THR A 58 -8.62 30.06 -8.84
C THR A 58 -8.37 30.00 -7.35
N VAL A 59 -8.68 28.86 -6.71
CA VAL A 59 -8.54 28.65 -5.27
C VAL A 59 -7.47 27.60 -4.96
N PRO A 60 -6.79 27.68 -3.80
CA PRO A 60 -5.89 26.64 -3.34
C PRO A 60 -6.60 25.28 -3.20
N TYR A 61 -5.93 24.18 -3.55
CA TYR A 61 -6.50 22.83 -3.55
C TYR A 61 -5.51 21.77 -3.05
N VAL A 62 -6.06 20.67 -2.54
CA VAL A 62 -5.33 19.42 -2.26
C VAL A 62 -5.64 18.42 -3.38
N LEU A 63 -4.62 17.73 -3.85
CA LEU A 63 -4.75 16.73 -4.91
C LEU A 63 -4.51 15.32 -4.36
N ILE A 64 -5.35 14.37 -4.77
CA ILE A 64 -5.16 12.94 -4.53
C ILE A 64 -5.08 12.23 -5.88
N THR A 65 -4.02 11.46 -6.12
CA THR A 65 -3.92 10.53 -7.27
C THR A 65 -3.82 9.11 -6.75
N SER A 66 -4.78 8.26 -7.12
CA SER A 66 -4.78 6.84 -6.73
C SER A 66 -5.49 5.97 -7.76
N ASP A 67 -5.75 4.70 -7.42
CA ASP A 67 -6.60 3.79 -8.20
C ASP A 67 -6.03 3.39 -9.58
N ALA A 68 -4.70 3.38 -9.72
CA ALA A 68 -4.01 2.79 -10.87
C ALA A 68 -2.60 2.31 -10.52
N ASP A 69 -2.02 1.50 -11.42
CA ASP A 69 -0.64 1.01 -11.33
C ASP A 69 0.40 2.01 -11.89
N GLU A 70 -0.04 3.11 -12.50
CA GLU A 70 0.84 4.14 -13.07
C GLU A 70 1.48 5.02 -11.98
N TYR A 71 2.54 5.74 -12.33
CA TYR A 71 3.16 6.72 -11.45
C TYR A 71 2.39 8.04 -11.45
N SER A 72 2.23 8.65 -10.27
CA SER A 72 1.66 9.99 -10.18
C SER A 72 2.54 11.03 -10.91
N PRO A 73 2.00 11.86 -11.83
CA PRO A 73 2.80 12.70 -12.71
C PRO A 73 3.18 14.05 -12.06
N TYR A 74 4.22 14.07 -11.23
CA TYR A 74 4.62 15.24 -10.45
C TYR A 74 5.24 16.41 -11.21
N ASP A 75 5.15 16.44 -12.54
CA ASP A 75 5.64 17.56 -13.35
C ASP A 75 4.98 18.90 -12.98
N TYR A 76 3.83 18.85 -12.28
CA TYR A 76 3.02 20.00 -11.88
C TYR A 76 3.05 20.29 -10.37
N VAL A 77 4.00 19.72 -9.62
CA VAL A 77 4.05 19.90 -8.14
C VAL A 77 4.39 21.35 -7.73
N ASP A 78 5.03 22.12 -8.60
CA ASP A 78 5.41 23.50 -8.34
C ASP A 78 4.24 24.49 -8.43
N ASP A 79 3.08 24.04 -8.90
CA ASP A 79 1.83 24.80 -9.00
C ASP A 79 1.51 25.61 -7.73
N ASP A 80 1.32 26.92 -7.88
CA ASP A 80 1.18 27.84 -6.74
C ASP A 80 -0.14 27.66 -5.96
N LEU A 81 -1.17 27.06 -6.55
CA LEU A 81 -2.43 26.76 -5.85
C LEU A 81 -2.44 25.34 -5.26
N LEU A 82 -1.51 24.47 -5.64
CA LEU A 82 -1.38 23.15 -5.05
C LEU A 82 -0.82 23.25 -3.62
N ILE A 83 -1.66 22.93 -2.64
CA ILE A 83 -1.32 22.88 -1.21
C ILE A 83 -0.51 21.61 -0.92
N LYS A 84 -1.08 20.46 -1.30
CA LYS A 84 -0.51 19.13 -1.06
C LYS A 84 -0.94 18.16 -2.13
N TRP A 85 -0.09 17.19 -2.45
CA TRP A 85 -0.39 16.12 -3.39
C TRP A 85 -0.14 14.76 -2.75
N TYR A 86 -1.22 14.04 -2.48
CA TYR A 86 -1.25 12.66 -2.03
C TYR A 86 -1.26 11.71 -3.23
N GLY A 87 -0.14 11.08 -3.56
CA GLY A 87 -0.04 10.27 -4.78
C GLY A 87 0.45 8.85 -4.55
N SER A 88 -0.24 7.88 -5.16
CA SER A 88 0.23 6.50 -5.27
C SER A 88 1.36 6.40 -6.30
N ASN A 89 2.24 5.40 -6.11
CA ASN A 89 3.39 5.16 -6.98
C ASN A 89 4.08 6.48 -7.33
N ALA A 90 4.37 7.26 -6.31
CA ALA A 90 5.02 8.51 -6.55
C ALA A 90 6.42 8.21 -7.13
N ASP A 91 6.95 8.94 -8.11
CA ASP A 91 8.37 8.76 -8.50
C ASP A 91 9.10 10.07 -8.32
N ILE A 92 9.47 10.34 -7.06
CA ILE A 92 10.22 11.53 -6.67
C ILE A 92 11.59 11.60 -7.38
N SER A 93 12.11 10.48 -7.89
CA SER A 93 13.32 10.52 -8.70
C SER A 93 13.11 11.31 -9.99
N ARG A 94 11.88 11.35 -10.54
CA ARG A 94 11.55 12.10 -11.76
C ARG A 94 11.44 13.61 -11.57
N LEU A 95 11.57 14.14 -10.36
CA LEU A 95 11.54 15.59 -10.08
C LEU A 95 12.78 16.36 -10.59
N HIS A 96 13.54 15.81 -11.54
CA HIS A 96 14.77 16.40 -12.05
C HIS A 96 14.57 17.77 -12.71
N HIS A 97 13.37 18.04 -13.24
CA HIS A 97 13.05 19.27 -13.96
C HIS A 97 12.52 20.40 -13.07
N ILE A 98 12.23 20.13 -11.80
CA ILE A 98 11.65 21.13 -10.89
C ILE A 98 12.76 22.00 -10.30
N LYS A 99 12.56 23.32 -10.41
CA LYS A 99 13.50 24.35 -9.97
C LYS A 99 13.74 24.32 -8.46
N ASP A 100 12.67 24.18 -7.68
CA ASP A 100 12.72 24.09 -6.22
C ASP A 100 12.31 22.70 -5.73
N LYS A 101 13.30 21.81 -5.63
CA LYS A 101 13.10 20.43 -5.18
C LYS A 101 12.68 20.33 -3.73
N THR A 102 13.01 21.32 -2.89
CA THR A 102 12.65 21.32 -1.48
C THR A 102 11.16 21.62 -1.34
N LYS A 103 10.67 22.70 -1.96
CA LYS A 103 9.24 23.03 -2.02
C LYS A 103 8.41 21.89 -2.62
N ALA A 104 8.94 21.22 -3.66
CA ALA A 104 8.28 20.07 -4.27
C ALA A 104 8.16 18.87 -3.32
N LYS A 105 9.24 18.53 -2.60
CA LYS A 105 9.24 17.44 -1.61
C LYS A 105 8.26 17.73 -0.47
N ASP A 106 8.15 18.98 -0.05
CA ASP A 106 7.22 19.37 1.03
C ASP A 106 5.75 19.24 0.60
N LYS A 107 5.45 19.30 -0.70
CA LYS A 107 4.08 19.13 -1.21
C LYS A 107 3.67 17.69 -1.45
N ILE A 108 4.61 16.80 -1.77
CA ILE A 108 4.30 15.41 -2.11
C ILE A 108 4.17 14.58 -0.84
N VAL A 109 3.06 13.86 -0.74
CA VAL A 109 2.81 12.86 0.29
C VAL A 109 2.61 11.52 -0.40
N PRO A 110 3.44 10.50 -0.12
CA PRO A 110 3.20 9.16 -0.59
C PRO A 110 1.85 8.66 -0.07
N PHE A 111 0.96 8.25 -0.99
CA PHE A 111 -0.35 7.72 -0.64
C PHE A 111 -0.35 6.19 -0.84
N PRO A 112 -0.70 5.40 0.19
CA PRO A 112 -0.54 3.96 0.15
C PRO A 112 -1.51 3.33 -0.86
N LEU A 113 -0.97 2.47 -1.72
CA LEU A 113 -1.74 1.78 -2.75
C LEU A 113 -2.85 0.91 -2.15
N GLY A 114 -2.62 0.36 -0.94
CA GLY A 114 -3.57 -0.49 -0.20
C GLY A 114 -4.91 0.17 0.16
N LEU A 115 -5.04 1.49 -0.02
CA LEU A 115 -6.30 2.21 0.19
C LEU A 115 -7.17 2.33 -1.07
N SER A 116 -6.71 1.79 -2.21
CA SER A 116 -7.52 1.78 -3.43
C SER A 116 -8.79 0.96 -3.25
N LYS A 117 -9.92 1.60 -3.55
CA LYS A 117 -11.26 1.03 -3.43
C LYS A 117 -11.50 -0.08 -4.45
N HIS A 118 -10.81 -0.03 -5.58
CA HIS A 118 -11.05 -0.87 -6.76
C HIS A 118 -10.51 -2.29 -6.65
N HIS A 119 -9.81 -2.61 -5.56
CA HIS A 119 -9.30 -3.94 -5.38
C HIS A 119 -10.39 -4.88 -4.82
N ASP A 120 -10.86 -5.85 -5.63
CA ASP A 120 -11.84 -6.89 -5.23
C ASP A 120 -11.47 -7.66 -3.95
N GLN A 121 -10.17 -7.65 -3.66
CA GLN A 121 -9.49 -8.11 -2.45
C GLN A 121 -10.07 -7.54 -1.14
N ASN A 122 -10.64 -6.34 -1.17
CA ASN A 122 -11.20 -5.67 0.00
C ASN A 122 -12.38 -6.43 0.64
N ARG A 123 -13.20 -7.13 -0.16
CA ARG A 123 -14.35 -7.90 0.36
C ARG A 123 -13.93 -9.06 1.28
N PRO A 124 -13.05 -9.98 0.84
CA PRO A 124 -12.55 -11.03 1.72
C PRO A 124 -11.73 -10.46 2.88
N LEU A 125 -10.88 -9.44 2.64
CA LEU A 125 -10.02 -8.87 3.67
C LEU A 125 -10.81 -8.22 4.82
N THR A 126 -11.91 -7.52 4.50
CA THR A 126 -12.82 -6.94 5.51
C THR A 126 -13.37 -7.99 6.47
N LYS A 127 -13.67 -9.20 5.99
CA LYS A 127 -14.15 -10.29 6.86
C LYS A 127 -13.08 -10.70 7.86
N TYR A 128 -11.81 -10.79 7.45
CA TYR A 128 -10.69 -11.12 8.34
C TYR A 128 -10.45 -10.03 9.39
N LEU A 129 -10.53 -8.76 9.00
CA LEU A 129 -10.39 -7.64 9.94
C LEU A 129 -11.49 -7.65 11.00
N LYS A 130 -12.74 -7.94 10.60
CA LYS A 130 -13.87 -8.09 11.52
C LYS A 130 -13.64 -9.21 12.55
N LEU A 131 -13.01 -10.33 12.16
CA LEU A 131 -12.69 -11.41 13.11
C LEU A 131 -11.73 -10.96 14.22
N ARG A 132 -10.92 -9.94 13.98
CA ARG A 132 -10.01 -9.34 14.96
C ARG A 132 -10.52 -8.02 15.52
N ASN A 133 -11.78 -7.66 15.25
CA ASN A 133 -12.33 -6.35 15.59
C ASN A 133 -11.40 -5.18 15.20
N TYR A 134 -10.76 -5.28 14.02
CA TYR A 134 -9.81 -4.29 13.49
C TYR A 134 -8.60 -3.99 14.39
N THR A 135 -8.34 -4.83 15.40
CA THR A 135 -7.23 -4.64 16.33
C THR A 135 -5.87 -4.96 15.69
N ASN A 136 -4.86 -4.21 16.11
CA ASN A 136 -3.47 -4.40 15.72
C ASN A 136 -2.93 -5.74 16.26
N PRO A 137 -2.60 -6.73 15.39
CA PRO A 137 -2.11 -8.03 15.84
C PRO A 137 -0.67 -7.98 16.35
N PHE A 138 0.02 -6.86 16.15
CA PHE A 138 1.42 -6.66 16.55
C PHE A 138 1.54 -5.88 17.86
N ARG A 139 0.42 -5.52 18.51
CA ARG A 139 0.41 -4.77 19.78
C ARG A 139 0.80 -5.67 20.96
N GLY A 140 1.78 -5.21 21.74
CA GLY A 140 2.23 -5.82 22.98
C GLY A 140 2.84 -7.21 22.81
N LEU A 141 3.41 -7.74 23.90
CA LEU A 141 4.06 -9.05 23.91
C LEU A 141 3.10 -10.19 23.54
N LYS A 142 1.84 -10.11 23.98
CA LYS A 142 0.82 -11.13 23.67
C LYS A 142 0.49 -11.18 22.17
N GLY A 143 0.38 -10.03 21.51
CA GLY A 143 0.17 -9.99 20.05
C GLY A 143 1.36 -10.58 19.30
N LYS A 144 2.58 -10.29 19.77
CA LYS A 144 3.84 -10.73 19.16
C LYS A 144 4.25 -12.17 19.50
N GLN A 145 3.52 -12.85 20.37
CA GLN A 145 3.92 -14.13 20.96
C GLN A 145 4.32 -15.18 19.92
N ARG A 146 3.57 -15.32 18.83
CA ARG A 146 3.87 -16.34 17.81
C ARG A 146 5.22 -16.16 17.11
N TRP A 147 5.72 -14.92 17.00
CA TRP A 147 7.03 -14.63 16.44
C TRP A 147 8.14 -14.84 17.46
N THR A 148 7.92 -14.41 18.70
CA THR A 148 8.91 -14.56 19.78
C THR A 148 9.07 -16.02 20.20
N ASP A 149 7.99 -16.81 20.21
CA ASP A 149 8.01 -18.24 20.51
C ASP A 149 8.78 -18.99 19.43
N TRP A 150 8.54 -18.67 18.16
CA TRP A 150 9.31 -19.23 17.04
C TRP A 150 10.81 -18.94 17.17
N ALA A 151 11.20 -17.67 17.36
CA ALA A 151 12.61 -17.29 17.51
C ALA A 151 13.27 -17.91 18.76
N THR A 152 12.53 -18.01 19.86
CA THR A 152 12.99 -18.68 21.09
C THR A 152 13.19 -20.17 20.85
N SER A 153 12.29 -20.83 20.13
CA SER A 153 12.40 -22.25 19.79
C SER A 153 13.62 -22.55 18.92
N LEU A 154 13.97 -21.67 17.98
CA LEU A 154 15.20 -21.77 17.19
C LEU A 154 16.43 -21.66 18.08
N SER A 155 16.47 -20.62 18.92
CA SER A 155 17.57 -20.38 19.86
C SER A 155 17.77 -21.55 20.83
N GLN A 156 16.70 -22.18 21.29
CA GLN A 156 16.79 -23.33 22.18
C GLN A 156 17.32 -24.57 21.44
N ARG A 157 16.85 -24.83 20.21
CA ARG A 157 17.35 -25.96 19.41
C ARG A 157 18.84 -25.83 19.08
N GLU A 158 19.33 -24.62 18.80
CA GLU A 158 20.76 -24.36 18.61
C GLU A 158 21.57 -24.61 19.89
N LYS A 159 21.08 -24.17 21.06
CA LYS A 159 21.70 -24.48 22.36
C LYS A 159 21.76 -25.98 22.63
N ASP A 160 20.72 -26.71 22.21
CA ASP A 160 20.66 -28.18 22.27
C ASP A 160 21.56 -28.86 21.21
N SER A 161 22.32 -28.10 20.41
CA SER A 161 23.12 -28.59 19.29
C SER A 161 22.31 -29.36 18.22
N LYS A 162 21.02 -29.05 18.08
CA LYS A 162 20.17 -29.62 17.02
C LYS A 162 20.46 -28.90 15.71
N VAL A 163 20.65 -29.68 14.64
CA VAL A 163 20.77 -29.14 13.29
C VAL A 163 19.44 -28.49 12.88
N ILE A 164 19.51 -27.23 12.45
CA ILE A 164 18.36 -26.49 11.92
C ILE A 164 18.29 -26.69 10.41
N ASP A 165 17.21 -27.29 9.94
CA ASP A 165 16.89 -27.35 8.51
C ASP A 165 16.31 -25.99 8.09
N THR A 166 17.19 -25.08 7.66
CA THR A 166 16.82 -23.70 7.33
C THR A 166 15.77 -23.62 6.24
N PHE A 167 15.79 -24.56 5.28
CA PHE A 167 14.81 -24.63 4.21
C PHE A 167 13.42 -24.94 4.75
N ALA A 168 13.30 -25.98 5.58
CA ALA A 168 12.02 -26.32 6.22
C ALA A 168 11.51 -25.18 7.10
N GLU A 169 12.38 -24.57 7.92
CA GLU A 169 12.02 -23.47 8.82
C GLU A 169 11.49 -22.26 8.07
N VAL A 170 12.23 -21.78 7.07
CA VAL A 170 11.82 -20.61 6.26
C VAL A 170 10.48 -20.88 5.59
N ARG A 171 10.30 -22.09 5.05
CA ARG A 171 9.08 -22.45 4.35
C ARG A 171 7.87 -22.56 5.28
N ASP A 172 8.05 -23.01 6.52
CA ASP A 172 6.96 -23.13 7.49
C ASP A 172 6.44 -21.78 8.00
N VAL A 173 7.28 -20.74 7.97
CA VAL A 173 6.97 -19.43 8.54
C VAL A 173 6.81 -18.31 7.53
N MET A 174 7.27 -18.48 6.29
CA MET A 174 7.20 -17.45 5.25
C MET A 174 6.23 -17.81 4.12
N PHE A 175 5.23 -16.96 3.93
CA PHE A 175 4.29 -17.06 2.83
C PHE A 175 4.88 -16.54 1.51
N MET A 176 4.73 -17.33 0.44
CA MET A 176 5.27 -17.06 -0.88
C MET A 176 4.18 -17.22 -1.95
N LYS A 177 3.54 -16.12 -2.34
CA LYS A 177 2.60 -16.09 -3.46
C LYS A 177 2.63 -14.78 -4.21
N TYR A 178 2.87 -14.83 -5.51
CA TYR A 178 2.75 -13.66 -6.38
C TYR A 178 2.43 -14.05 -7.80
N GLY A 179 1.66 -13.17 -8.47
CA GLY A 179 1.52 -13.22 -9.91
C GLY A 179 2.85 -12.93 -10.59
N ILE A 180 3.07 -13.60 -11.72
CA ILE A 180 4.26 -13.42 -12.53
C ILE A 180 3.98 -12.28 -13.52
N ILE A 181 4.31 -11.05 -13.12
CA ILE A 181 4.29 -9.90 -14.01
C ILE A 181 5.61 -9.79 -14.76
N LYS A 182 5.58 -9.41 -16.04
CA LYS A 182 6.78 -9.35 -16.90
C LYS A 182 7.90 -8.49 -16.30
N VAL A 183 7.54 -7.33 -15.74
CA VAL A 183 8.49 -6.33 -15.23
C VAL A 183 9.40 -6.86 -14.11
N SER A 184 8.87 -7.77 -13.29
CA SER A 184 9.62 -8.34 -12.16
C SER A 184 9.77 -9.86 -12.29
N HIS A 185 9.59 -10.43 -13.49
CA HIS A 185 9.47 -11.86 -13.71
C HIS A 185 10.72 -12.60 -13.27
N GLU A 186 11.90 -12.17 -13.73
CA GLU A 186 13.18 -12.85 -13.48
C GLU A 186 13.51 -12.91 -11.98
N MET A 187 13.45 -11.75 -11.33
CA MET A 187 13.68 -11.59 -9.90
C MET A 187 12.69 -12.43 -9.06
N ARG A 188 11.39 -12.31 -9.35
CA ARG A 188 10.35 -13.09 -8.66
C ARG A 188 10.55 -14.60 -8.90
N THR A 189 10.87 -15.01 -10.11
CA THR A 189 11.10 -16.42 -10.44
C THR A 189 12.32 -16.97 -9.72
N THR A 190 13.41 -16.21 -9.66
CA THR A 190 14.64 -16.66 -9.00
C THR A 190 14.43 -16.84 -7.50
N VAL A 191 13.80 -15.86 -6.84
CA VAL A 191 13.51 -15.94 -5.40
C VAL A 191 12.48 -17.02 -5.09
N PHE A 192 11.44 -17.14 -5.92
CA PHE A 192 10.51 -18.26 -5.85
C PHE A 192 11.29 -19.56 -5.93
N ASN A 193 12.26 -19.65 -6.86
CA ASN A 193 12.99 -20.88 -7.03
C ASN A 193 13.92 -21.19 -5.84
N ASN A 194 14.57 -20.19 -5.27
CA ASN A 194 15.45 -20.40 -4.11
C ASN A 194 14.67 -20.88 -2.87
N LEU A 195 13.45 -20.39 -2.71
CA LEU A 195 12.64 -20.62 -1.50
C LEU A 195 11.60 -21.72 -1.65
N CYS A 196 11.18 -21.99 -2.89
CA CYS A 196 10.11 -22.91 -3.22
C CYS A 196 10.54 -24.01 -4.20
N ASN A 197 11.65 -23.89 -4.94
CA ASN A 197 11.95 -24.87 -5.98
C ASN A 197 12.36 -26.22 -5.41
N TYR A 198 11.74 -27.22 -6.00
CA TYR A 198 11.90 -28.63 -5.73
C TYR A 198 12.87 -29.22 -6.75
N THR A 199 14.03 -28.62 -7.08
CA THR A 199 14.89 -29.14 -8.17
C THR A 199 16.08 -30.00 -7.71
N ASN A 200 16.32 -30.19 -6.42
CA ASN A 200 17.28 -31.22 -5.93
C ASN A 200 16.54 -32.40 -5.31
N SER A 201 16.70 -33.60 -5.89
CA SER A 201 15.89 -34.81 -5.62
C SER A 201 15.97 -35.37 -4.20
N ASP A 202 16.97 -35.02 -3.40
CA ASP A 202 17.19 -35.67 -2.09
C ASP A 202 16.41 -35.06 -0.92
N VAL A 203 16.08 -33.77 -0.96
CA VAL A 203 15.38 -33.09 0.15
C VAL A 203 13.84 -33.13 -0.05
N ARG A 204 13.38 -33.39 -1.28
CA ARG A 204 11.97 -33.34 -1.70
C ARG A 204 11.04 -34.35 -1.03
N SER A 205 11.54 -35.50 -0.60
CA SER A 205 10.67 -36.59 -0.14
C SER A 205 10.10 -36.38 1.27
N LYS A 206 10.59 -35.39 2.02
CA LYS A 206 10.28 -35.26 3.46
C LYS A 206 9.38 -34.08 3.81
N TYR A 207 9.34 -33.02 3.00
CA TYR A 207 8.55 -31.84 3.33
C TYR A 207 7.14 -31.90 2.74
N THR A 208 6.13 -31.83 3.61
CA THR A 208 4.72 -31.76 3.21
C THR A 208 4.25 -30.30 3.26
N PRO A 209 3.76 -29.71 2.15
CA PRO A 209 3.18 -28.37 2.17
C PRO A 209 2.14 -28.21 3.27
N ARG A 210 2.23 -27.12 4.04
CA ARG A 210 1.23 -26.78 5.06
C ARG A 210 -0.15 -26.52 4.44
N GLU A 211 -0.16 -25.96 3.23
CA GLU A 211 -1.36 -25.62 2.47
C GLU A 211 -1.01 -25.51 0.96
N PRO A 212 -1.99 -25.54 0.04
CA PRO A 212 -1.76 -25.70 -1.40
C PRO A 212 -1.50 -24.40 -2.20
N VAL A 213 -1.34 -23.25 -1.55
CA VAL A 213 -1.22 -21.92 -2.19
C VAL A 213 0.21 -21.38 -2.16
N SER A 214 0.86 -21.32 -0.99
CA SER A 214 2.24 -20.84 -0.85
C SER A 214 3.20 -21.78 -1.55
N CYS A 215 4.19 -21.23 -2.27
CA CYS A 215 5.13 -22.03 -3.06
C CYS A 215 4.46 -22.92 -4.12
N HIS A 216 3.26 -22.54 -4.59
CA HIS A 216 2.58 -23.15 -5.74
C HIS A 216 2.33 -22.13 -6.85
N MET A 217 2.50 -22.57 -8.10
CA MET A 217 2.31 -21.73 -9.29
C MET A 217 0.84 -21.66 -9.75
N ASP A 218 -0.01 -22.55 -9.22
CA ASP A 218 -1.42 -22.63 -9.60
C ASP A 218 -2.19 -21.36 -9.22
N ASN A 219 -3.22 -21.01 -9.99
CA ASN A 219 -4.06 -19.87 -9.65
C ASN A 219 -4.79 -20.13 -8.33
N ALA A 220 -4.80 -19.12 -7.46
CA ALA A 220 -5.58 -19.12 -6.23
C ALA A 220 -6.47 -17.88 -6.21
N THR A 221 -7.70 -18.03 -5.71
CA THR A 221 -8.57 -16.89 -5.46
C THR A 221 -7.98 -16.00 -4.35
N PRO A 222 -8.35 -14.72 -4.28
CA PRO A 222 -7.97 -13.86 -3.15
C PRO A 222 -8.33 -14.47 -1.79
N HIS A 223 -9.51 -15.07 -1.68
CA HIS A 223 -9.94 -15.71 -0.44
C HIS A 223 -9.03 -16.87 -0.02
N GLN A 224 -8.69 -17.78 -0.94
CA GLN A 224 -7.76 -18.88 -0.68
C GLN A 224 -6.36 -18.36 -0.29
N THR A 225 -5.89 -17.33 -0.99
CA THR A 225 -4.62 -16.66 -0.71
C THR A 225 -4.57 -16.13 0.73
N TYR A 226 -5.65 -15.53 1.21
CA TYR A 226 -5.71 -14.98 2.57
C TYR A 226 -5.82 -16.04 3.65
N ILE A 227 -6.60 -17.11 3.41
CA ILE A 227 -6.64 -18.26 4.31
C ILE A 227 -5.22 -18.76 4.50
N ALA A 228 -4.52 -19.04 3.40
CA ALA A 228 -3.15 -19.53 3.40
C ALA A 228 -2.21 -18.56 4.14
N ALA A 229 -2.11 -17.32 3.66
CA ALA A 229 -1.18 -16.31 4.17
C ALA A 229 -1.34 -16.05 5.68
N SER A 230 -2.58 -16.03 6.18
CA SER A 230 -2.86 -15.76 7.60
C SER A 230 -2.23 -16.77 8.58
N THR A 231 -1.83 -17.95 8.10
CA THR A 231 -1.20 -19.00 8.91
C THR A 231 0.31 -18.86 9.05
N TYR A 232 0.94 -18.00 8.26
CA TYR A 232 2.39 -17.75 8.24
C TYR A 232 2.76 -16.56 9.13
N LEU A 233 4.02 -16.48 9.54
CA LEU A 233 4.57 -15.38 10.35
C LEU A 233 5.03 -14.20 9.49
N PHE A 234 5.62 -14.50 8.35
CA PHE A 234 6.19 -13.56 7.40
C PHE A 234 5.59 -13.77 6.01
N GLY A 235 5.72 -12.79 5.12
CA GLY A 235 5.29 -12.92 3.74
C GLY A 235 6.14 -12.09 2.81
N PHE A 236 6.59 -12.68 1.70
CA PHE A 236 7.44 -11.96 0.75
C PHE A 236 6.60 -11.05 -0.15
N SER A 237 6.93 -9.76 -0.16
CA SER A 237 6.19 -8.72 -0.89
C SER A 237 7.14 -7.87 -1.74
N PRO A 238 7.69 -8.44 -2.83
CA PRO A 238 8.55 -7.71 -3.74
C PRO A 238 7.78 -6.57 -4.42
N PRO A 239 8.47 -5.49 -4.82
CA PRO A 239 7.88 -4.34 -5.50
C PRO A 239 6.99 -4.71 -6.68
N GLY A 240 5.95 -3.91 -6.87
CA GLY A 240 5.11 -3.89 -8.06
C GLY A 240 5.67 -2.94 -9.12
N VAL A 241 4.81 -2.09 -9.67
CA VAL A 241 5.24 -1.00 -10.58
C VAL A 241 5.79 0.19 -9.77
N GLY A 242 5.21 0.51 -8.62
CA GLY A 242 5.66 1.64 -7.78
C GLY A 242 6.37 1.25 -6.49
N TRP A 243 6.29 2.16 -5.51
CA TRP A 243 7.00 2.10 -4.23
C TRP A 243 6.52 1.03 -3.27
N ASP A 244 5.26 0.65 -3.40
CA ASP A 244 4.59 -0.35 -2.61
C ASP A 244 3.84 -1.33 -3.49
N CYS A 245 3.22 -2.32 -2.84
CA CYS A 245 2.39 -3.31 -3.49
C CYS A 245 1.17 -3.54 -2.60
N TYR A 246 0.00 -3.81 -3.20
CA TYR A 246 -1.21 -4.23 -2.47
C TYR A 246 -0.89 -5.34 -1.46
N ARG A 247 -0.08 -6.31 -1.88
CA ARG A 247 0.36 -7.44 -1.05
C ARG A 247 0.98 -7.03 0.28
N THR A 248 1.73 -5.94 0.32
CA THR A 248 2.36 -5.48 1.57
C THR A 248 1.29 -5.13 2.60
N TYR A 249 0.26 -4.40 2.20
CA TYR A 249 -0.85 -4.02 3.09
C TYR A 249 -1.78 -5.19 3.41
N GLU A 250 -2.05 -6.07 2.45
CA GLU A 250 -2.83 -7.29 2.68
C GLU A 250 -2.18 -8.19 3.75
N LEU A 251 -0.87 -8.39 3.68
CA LEU A 251 -0.11 -9.17 4.65
C LEU A 251 -0.18 -8.53 6.04
N LEU A 252 0.02 -7.22 6.14
CA LEU A 252 -0.10 -6.48 7.41
C LEU A 252 -1.50 -6.69 8.02
N LEU A 253 -2.56 -6.53 7.23
CA LEU A 253 -3.94 -6.69 7.67
C LEU A 253 -4.28 -8.15 8.07
N LEU A 254 -3.56 -9.14 7.53
CA LEU A 254 -3.63 -10.53 7.97
C LEU A 254 -2.77 -10.83 9.21
N GLY A 255 -2.02 -9.86 9.71
CA GLY A 255 -1.06 -10.00 10.82
C GLY A 255 0.19 -10.77 10.42
N VAL A 256 0.64 -10.62 9.18
CA VAL A 256 1.85 -11.23 8.62
C VAL A 256 2.86 -10.12 8.38
N ILE A 257 4.11 -10.31 8.81
CA ILE A 257 5.18 -9.31 8.64
C ILE A 257 5.67 -9.35 7.18
N PRO A 258 5.48 -8.29 6.38
CA PRO A 258 5.96 -8.27 5.01
C PRO A 258 7.49 -8.12 4.96
N ILE A 259 8.12 -8.86 4.06
CA ILE A 259 9.50 -8.63 3.65
C ILE A 259 9.45 -7.95 2.28
N VAL A 260 9.88 -6.69 2.23
CA VAL A 260 9.84 -5.84 1.03
C VAL A 260 11.25 -5.53 0.55
N VAL A 261 11.37 -5.14 -0.71
CA VAL A 261 12.65 -4.69 -1.28
C VAL A 261 12.57 -3.18 -1.42
N SER A 262 13.48 -2.45 -0.77
CA SER A 262 13.52 -1.00 -0.91
C SER A 262 13.94 -0.59 -2.32
N LEU A 263 13.30 0.44 -2.85
CA LEU A 263 13.69 1.07 -4.09
C LEU A 263 14.81 2.09 -3.86
N LYS A 264 15.44 2.57 -4.94
CA LYS A 264 16.51 3.58 -4.88
C LYS A 264 16.08 4.84 -4.13
N SER A 265 14.81 5.19 -4.26
CA SER A 265 14.20 6.36 -3.64
C SER A 265 13.76 6.12 -2.18
N GLY A 266 13.81 4.87 -1.71
CA GLY A 266 13.26 4.45 -0.41
C GLY A 266 11.73 4.28 -0.44
N SER A 267 11.16 3.93 0.71
CA SER A 267 9.71 3.81 0.91
C SER A 267 9.02 5.15 1.16
N HIS A 268 9.78 6.25 1.30
CA HIS A 268 9.30 7.58 1.63
C HIS A 268 8.38 7.63 2.86
N GLY A 269 8.62 6.75 3.81
CA GLY A 269 7.85 6.65 5.05
C GLY A 269 6.50 5.95 4.89
N LEU A 270 6.20 5.32 3.75
CA LEU A 270 5.01 4.46 3.58
C LEU A 270 4.92 3.38 4.66
N PHE A 271 6.07 2.88 5.13
CA PHE A 271 6.16 1.82 6.12
C PHE A 271 6.53 2.31 7.53
N ASP A 272 6.63 3.62 7.76
CA ASP A 272 7.00 4.14 9.09
C ASP A 272 5.97 3.71 10.15
N GLY A 273 6.47 3.13 11.24
CA GLY A 273 5.66 2.64 12.35
C GLY A 273 4.90 1.35 12.05
N LEU A 274 5.14 0.70 10.90
CA LEU A 274 4.59 -0.61 10.55
C LEU A 274 5.64 -1.71 10.72
N PRO A 275 5.22 -2.95 11.05
CA PRO A 275 6.14 -4.07 11.17
C PRO A 275 6.48 -4.63 9.78
N VAL A 276 7.47 -4.02 9.13
CA VAL A 276 7.94 -4.37 7.79
C VAL A 276 9.44 -4.58 7.82
N ILE A 277 9.90 -5.67 7.20
CA ILE A 277 11.33 -5.92 6.98
C ILE A 277 11.70 -5.34 5.61
N GLU A 278 12.35 -4.17 5.61
CA GLU A 278 12.86 -3.53 4.40
C GLU A 278 14.27 -4.03 4.05
N LEU A 279 14.41 -4.74 2.92
CA LEU A 279 15.71 -5.11 2.39
C LEU A 279 16.40 -3.88 1.77
N PRO A 280 17.69 -3.61 2.07
CA PRO A 280 18.37 -2.43 1.57
C PRO A 280 18.36 -2.34 0.03
N TYR A 281 18.25 -1.13 -0.51
CA TYR A 281 18.36 -0.91 -1.95
C TYR A 281 19.70 -1.42 -2.49
N GLY A 282 19.67 -2.03 -3.69
CA GLY A 282 20.85 -2.57 -4.34
C GLY A 282 21.28 -3.95 -3.80
N THR A 283 20.60 -4.47 -2.78
CA THR A 283 20.78 -5.85 -2.34
C THR A 283 20.34 -6.79 -3.44
N ASP A 284 21.23 -7.69 -3.88
CA ASP A 284 20.86 -8.80 -4.75
C ASP A 284 20.24 -9.93 -3.92
N PHE A 285 18.95 -9.80 -3.63
CA PHE A 285 18.22 -10.82 -2.88
C PHE A 285 17.91 -12.06 -3.73
N THR A 286 18.24 -12.06 -5.03
CA THR A 286 18.24 -13.31 -5.81
C THR A 286 19.39 -14.23 -5.42
N ALA A 287 20.40 -13.69 -4.73
CA ALA A 287 21.50 -14.44 -4.13
C ALA A 287 21.22 -14.88 -2.67
N TYR A 288 20.10 -14.47 -2.06
CA TYR A 288 19.79 -14.85 -0.68
C TYR A 288 19.46 -16.34 -0.59
N SER A 289 20.16 -17.00 0.34
CA SER A 289 19.90 -18.37 0.76
C SER A 289 18.78 -18.45 1.80
N THR A 290 18.30 -19.66 2.11
CA THR A 290 17.34 -19.87 3.21
C THR A 290 17.95 -19.50 4.55
N GLU A 291 19.27 -19.66 4.73
CA GLU A 291 20.01 -19.19 5.90
C GLU A 291 19.91 -17.66 6.05
N ASP A 292 20.05 -16.92 4.95
CA ASP A 292 19.97 -15.45 4.97
C ASP A 292 18.58 -14.97 5.36
N PHE A 293 17.53 -15.58 4.80
CA PHE A 293 16.15 -15.27 5.18
C PHE A 293 15.83 -15.66 6.62
N LEU A 294 16.30 -16.83 7.08
CA LEU A 294 16.11 -17.28 8.46
C LEU A 294 16.73 -16.28 9.44
N ARG A 295 17.99 -15.87 9.18
CA ARG A 295 18.70 -14.88 9.98
C ARG A 295 17.96 -13.54 9.98
N LEU A 296 17.60 -13.03 8.79
CA LEU A 296 16.87 -11.77 8.64
C LEU A 296 15.57 -11.74 9.47
N MET A 297 14.74 -12.78 9.35
CA MET A 297 13.46 -12.88 10.04
C MET A 297 13.66 -12.98 11.56
N ARG A 298 14.63 -13.79 12.01
CA ARG A 298 14.96 -13.98 13.43
C ARG A 298 15.50 -12.70 14.05
N ASP A 299 16.46 -12.05 13.40
CA ASP A 299 17.10 -10.82 13.88
C ASP A 299 16.04 -9.72 14.04
N TYR A 300 15.12 -9.61 13.08
CA TYR A 300 14.03 -8.64 13.17
C TYR A 300 13.14 -8.88 14.40
N VAL A 301 12.62 -10.10 14.59
CA VAL A 301 11.66 -10.38 15.68
C VAL A 301 12.30 -10.48 17.07
N THR A 302 13.63 -10.49 17.14
CA THR A 302 14.40 -10.41 18.39
C THR A 302 14.97 -9.02 18.65
N SER A 303 14.81 -8.08 17.71
CA SER A 303 15.26 -6.71 17.86
C SER A 303 14.41 -5.91 18.85
N ALA A 304 15.01 -4.86 19.44
CA ALA A 304 14.28 -3.89 20.26
C ALA A 304 13.15 -3.22 19.47
N GLU A 305 13.37 -2.91 18.19
CA GLU A 305 12.38 -2.32 17.29
C GLU A 305 11.09 -3.16 17.27
N PHE A 306 11.20 -4.49 17.11
CA PHE A 306 10.03 -5.34 17.12
C PHE A 306 9.49 -5.60 18.51
N LEU A 307 10.34 -5.82 19.52
CA LEU A 307 9.88 -6.22 20.86
C LEU A 307 9.23 -5.06 21.63
N GLU A 308 9.76 -3.85 21.49
CA GLU A 308 9.38 -2.69 22.32
C GLU A 308 8.29 -1.82 21.68
N ARG A 309 8.15 -1.80 20.34
CA ARG A 309 7.15 -0.94 19.67
C ARG A 309 5.82 -1.64 19.47
N ASP A 310 4.72 -0.96 19.76
CA ASP A 310 3.38 -1.52 19.56
C ASP A 310 2.84 -1.40 18.12
N PHE A 311 3.51 -0.62 17.26
CA PHE A 311 3.13 -0.38 15.86
C PHE A 311 1.73 0.25 15.66
N ASP A 312 1.16 0.86 16.70
CA ASP A 312 -0.18 1.45 16.63
C ASP A 312 -0.25 2.64 15.67
N ASP A 313 0.74 3.54 15.74
CA ASP A 313 0.81 4.71 14.85
C ASP A 313 0.85 4.29 13.36
N GLY A 314 1.59 3.22 13.03
CA GLY A 314 1.61 2.69 11.67
C GLY A 314 0.32 1.96 11.32
N TRP A 315 -0.23 1.17 12.26
CA TRP A 315 -1.48 0.44 12.06
C TRP A 315 -2.64 1.36 11.70
N GLU A 316 -2.79 2.50 12.38
CA GLU A 316 -3.82 3.49 12.07
C GLU A 316 -3.72 4.02 10.62
N ARG A 317 -2.50 4.09 10.07
CA ARG A 317 -2.26 4.51 8.69
C ARG A 317 -2.71 3.49 7.65
N LEU A 318 -3.11 2.28 8.04
CA LEU A 318 -3.73 1.32 7.13
C LEU A 318 -5.19 1.63 6.83
N PHE A 319 -5.79 2.60 7.51
CA PHE A 319 -7.21 2.91 7.40
C PHE A 319 -7.45 4.30 6.80
N LEU A 320 -8.50 4.41 5.97
CA LEU A 320 -8.90 5.67 5.33
C LEU A 320 -9.12 6.80 6.34
N GLN A 321 -9.58 6.48 7.55
CA GLN A 321 -9.83 7.47 8.61
C GLN A 321 -8.61 8.34 8.89
N ASN A 322 -7.44 7.73 9.10
CA ASN A 322 -6.19 8.46 9.34
C ASN A 322 -5.85 9.42 8.20
N TRP A 323 -5.97 8.94 6.96
CA TRP A 323 -5.66 9.75 5.78
C TRP A 323 -6.67 10.87 5.57
N ARG A 324 -7.94 10.65 5.90
CA ARG A 324 -8.97 11.69 5.87
C ARG A 324 -8.64 12.83 6.82
N ARG A 325 -8.26 12.52 8.06
CA ARG A 325 -7.83 13.53 9.04
C ARG A 325 -6.65 14.34 8.50
N ARG A 326 -5.64 13.66 7.97
CA ARG A 326 -4.41 14.29 7.46
C ARG A 326 -4.69 15.18 6.23
N VAL A 327 -5.47 14.70 5.28
CA VAL A 327 -5.86 15.47 4.08
C VAL A 327 -6.68 16.70 4.46
N LEU A 328 -7.64 16.56 5.38
CA LEU A 328 -8.42 17.69 5.87
C LEU A 328 -7.57 18.70 6.64
N GLU A 329 -6.61 18.24 7.45
CA GLU A 329 -5.68 19.11 8.15
C GLU A 329 -4.83 19.93 7.16
N ASP A 330 -4.22 19.26 6.17
CA ASP A 330 -3.44 19.94 5.12
C ASP A 330 -4.31 20.89 4.29
N ALA A 331 -5.58 20.56 4.07
CA ALA A 331 -6.54 21.44 3.41
C ALA A 331 -6.98 22.66 4.25
N GLY A 332 -6.52 22.78 5.51
CA GLY A 332 -6.96 23.84 6.43
C GLY A 332 -8.37 23.62 7.00
N ARG A 333 -8.87 22.39 6.93
CA ARG A 333 -10.25 21.98 7.22
C ARG A 333 -10.36 21.06 8.43
N LYS A 334 -9.36 21.05 9.33
CA LYS A 334 -9.37 20.22 10.55
C LYS A 334 -10.64 20.39 11.41
N LYS A 335 -11.21 21.61 11.45
CA LYS A 335 -12.46 21.93 12.17
C LYS A 335 -13.71 21.22 11.62
N GLU A 336 -13.62 20.60 10.45
CA GLU A 336 -14.71 19.88 9.80
C GLU A 336 -14.76 18.39 10.20
N VAL A 337 -13.79 17.94 11.00
CA VAL A 337 -13.85 16.66 11.71
C VAL A 337 -14.74 16.86 12.94
N MET A 338 -15.90 16.23 12.94
CA MET A 338 -16.86 16.23 14.04
C MET A 338 -16.85 14.86 14.71
N THR A 339 -17.19 14.82 15.99
CA THR A 339 -17.32 13.57 16.75
C THR A 339 -18.68 13.55 17.41
N ASP A 340 -19.41 12.44 17.29
CA ASP A 340 -20.68 12.27 18.00
C ASP A 340 -20.51 11.86 19.46
N GLU A 341 -21.62 11.65 20.15
CA GLU A 341 -21.65 11.24 21.56
C GLU A 341 -21.02 9.86 21.83
N ASN A 342 -20.89 9.01 20.81
CA ASN A 342 -20.27 7.69 20.90
C ASN A 342 -18.78 7.70 20.54
N GLY A 343 -18.23 8.85 20.17
CA GLY A 343 -16.85 8.95 19.70
C GLY A 343 -16.67 8.62 18.21
N GLU A 344 -17.76 8.44 17.44
CA GLU A 344 -17.67 8.20 16.01
C GLU A 344 -17.37 9.51 15.28
N GLU A 345 -16.42 9.46 14.35
CA GLU A 345 -16.02 10.63 13.58
C GLU A 345 -16.81 10.78 12.27
N TYR A 346 -17.26 12.00 12.04
CA TYR A 346 -17.93 12.44 10.83
C TYR A 346 -17.16 13.60 10.22
N TYR A 347 -17.30 13.77 8.92
CA TYR A 347 -16.56 14.77 8.17
C TYR A 347 -17.53 15.57 7.33
N MET A 348 -17.45 16.88 7.40
CA MET A 348 -18.19 17.72 6.47
C MET A 348 -17.55 17.60 5.09
N ALA A 349 -18.33 17.15 4.10
CA ALA A 349 -17.94 17.18 2.70
C ALA A 349 -18.71 18.32 2.01
N TRP A 350 -18.07 18.97 1.05
CA TRP A 350 -18.77 19.95 0.23
C TRP A 350 -19.57 19.26 -0.87
N GLU A 351 -20.86 19.60 -0.95
CA GLU A 351 -21.73 19.11 -2.02
C GLU A 351 -21.65 20.07 -3.22
N TYR A 352 -21.09 19.60 -4.33
CA TYR A 352 -21.11 20.31 -5.60
C TYR A 352 -22.18 19.71 -6.53
N LYS A 353 -22.93 20.56 -7.24
CA LYS A 353 -24.00 20.11 -8.15
C LYS A 353 -23.66 20.51 -9.58
N PRO A 354 -23.09 19.60 -10.39
CA PRO A 354 -22.76 19.92 -11.78
C PRO A 354 -24.03 20.19 -12.57
N LEU A 355 -23.99 21.19 -13.44
CA LEU A 355 -25.05 21.48 -14.41
C LEU A 355 -24.95 20.57 -15.64
N GLN A 356 -23.73 20.09 -15.92
CA GLN A 356 -23.43 19.22 -17.04
C GLN A 356 -23.50 17.73 -16.66
N PRO A 357 -23.81 16.86 -17.62
CA PRO A 357 -23.69 15.41 -17.43
C PRO A 357 -22.22 15.02 -17.18
N ARG A 358 -22.05 13.83 -16.60
CA ARG A 358 -20.74 13.27 -16.26
C ARG A 358 -19.84 13.17 -17.49
N ILE A 359 -18.59 13.59 -17.32
CA ILE A 359 -17.53 13.45 -18.31
C ILE A 359 -16.65 12.28 -17.89
N LEU A 360 -16.64 11.21 -18.69
CA LEU A 360 -15.74 10.07 -18.52
C LEU A 360 -14.62 10.15 -19.54
N CYS A 361 -13.36 10.11 -19.08
CA CYS A 361 -12.25 10.20 -20.01
C CYS A 361 -11.99 8.92 -20.81
N SER A 362 -12.61 7.79 -20.44
CA SER A 362 -12.65 6.60 -21.29
C SER A 362 -13.51 6.80 -22.55
N GLU A 363 -14.44 7.74 -22.53
CA GLU A 363 -15.28 8.03 -23.69
C GLU A 363 -14.52 8.89 -24.71
N LYS A 364 -14.66 8.52 -25.98
CA LYS A 364 -13.95 9.16 -27.09
C LYS A 364 -14.32 10.64 -27.13
N GLU A 365 -13.30 11.51 -27.26
CA GLU A 365 -13.37 12.99 -27.31
C GLU A 365 -13.47 13.73 -25.96
N ASN A 366 -13.92 13.10 -24.86
CA ASN A 366 -14.23 13.82 -23.61
C ASN A 366 -13.02 14.46 -22.90
N CYS A 367 -11.83 13.84 -23.01
CA CYS A 367 -10.62 14.29 -22.33
C CYS A 367 -9.42 14.41 -23.27
N LYS A 368 -9.68 14.81 -24.52
CA LYS A 368 -8.59 15.17 -25.44
C LYS A 368 -8.03 16.53 -25.06
N SER A 369 -6.72 16.57 -24.87
CA SER A 369 -5.94 17.78 -24.57
C SER A 369 -5.64 18.62 -25.80
#